data_AF-A0A0H3ZVY4-F1
#
_entry.id   AF-A0A0H3ZVY4-F1
#
_cell.length_a   1.000
_cell.length_b   1.000
_cell.length_c   1.000
_cell.angle_alpha   90.00
_cell.angle_beta   90.00
_cell.angle_gamma   90.00
#
_symmetry.space_group_name_H-M   'P 1'
#
loop_
_entity.id
_entity.type
_entity.pdbx_description
1 polymer ?
#
loop_
_entity_poly.entity_id
_entity_poly.type
_entity_poly.pdbx_seq_one_letter_code
_entity_poly.pdbx_strand_id
1 'polypeptide(L)'
;MTHELSLDSERASFLHAINGCQELLLLLDFGEAYGGANKRYVVATELHEILQVDPIVKTPEFEKLTQKMLALTLPNEQGESEASVNKSTELMRSHIEEYLTHLNEHYIKVGLNHLESLLFSEVPVDSNDHLKKILTATESIVSGLIASGLSMNELHNYYRHVLTKFVDNEPFSARYQYLKAVLLEDSKDYLIELTVTNRELTERLAQGTEWVFGSLTLKRTEENDKNLIASVTINAKSRISAGMQANEQLGEVLDALSFAIPNINLSINKYI
;
A
#
# COMPACT_ATOMS: atom_id res chain seq x y z
N MET A 1 -6.61 28.63 18.85
CA MET A 1 -5.27 28.17 18.44
C MET A 1 -5.36 26.67 18.23
N THR A 2 -5.77 26.29 17.04
CA THR A 2 -5.66 24.93 16.50
C THR A 2 -4.19 24.70 16.20
N HIS A 3 -3.58 23.69 16.81
CA HIS A 3 -2.21 23.31 16.50
C HIS A 3 -2.16 22.82 15.05
N GLU A 4 -1.29 23.39 14.21
CA GLU A 4 -0.99 22.92 12.84
C GLU A 4 -0.36 21.50 12.82
N LEU A 5 -0.09 20.92 13.99
CA LEU A 5 0.31 19.52 14.19
C LEU A 5 -0.83 18.63 14.71
N SER A 6 -2.07 19.11 14.67
CA SER A 6 -3.24 18.31 14.99
C SER A 6 -3.43 17.23 13.93
N LEU A 7 -2.98 16.02 14.25
CA LEU A 7 -3.31 14.77 13.54
C LEU A 7 -4.82 14.57 13.34
N ASP A 8 -5.69 15.37 13.97
CA ASP A 8 -7.15 15.33 13.76
C ASP A 8 -7.60 16.00 12.45
N SER A 9 -6.73 16.71 11.72
CA SER A 9 -7.13 17.50 10.54
C SER A 9 -7.20 16.72 9.22
N GLU A 10 -6.61 15.53 9.12
CA GLU A 10 -6.43 14.86 7.80
C GLU A 10 -6.56 13.32 7.87
N ARG A 11 -7.46 12.75 8.67
CA ARG A 11 -7.68 11.30 8.58
C ARG A 11 -8.48 10.96 7.33
N ALA A 12 -7.79 10.61 6.25
CA ALA A 12 -8.37 9.93 5.11
C ALA A 12 -8.76 8.50 5.56
N SER A 13 -10.05 8.20 5.63
CA SER A 13 -10.52 6.83 5.87
C SER A 13 -9.85 5.87 4.89
N PHE A 14 -9.38 4.72 5.38
CA PHE A 14 -8.77 3.72 4.51
C PHE A 14 -9.84 2.91 3.78
N LEU A 15 -9.53 2.49 2.55
CA LEU A 15 -10.46 1.76 1.67
C LEU A 15 -10.28 0.23 1.73
N HIS A 16 -9.30 -0.27 2.48
CA HIS A 16 -8.92 -1.67 2.45
C HIS A 16 -8.39 -2.16 3.81
N ALA A 17 -8.60 -3.45 4.10
CA ALA A 17 -8.25 -4.07 5.38
C ALA A 17 -6.74 -4.02 5.69
N ILE A 18 -5.88 -4.15 4.67
CA ILE A 18 -4.40 -4.05 4.82
C ILE A 18 -4.01 -2.70 5.43
N ASN A 19 -4.51 -1.60 4.87
CA ASN A 19 -4.19 -0.25 5.35
C ASN A 19 -4.73 -0.04 6.77
N GLY A 20 -5.95 -0.51 7.06
CA GLY A 20 -6.51 -0.43 8.41
C GLY A 20 -5.70 -1.22 9.44
N CYS A 21 -5.20 -2.39 9.06
CA CYS A 21 -4.30 -3.18 9.91
C CYS A 21 -2.97 -2.46 10.17
N GLN A 22 -2.36 -1.89 9.13
CA GLN A 22 -1.10 -1.14 9.25
C GLN A 22 -1.26 0.12 10.11
N GLU A 23 -2.33 0.91 9.90
CA GLU A 23 -2.63 2.08 10.73
C GLU A 23 -2.85 1.67 12.19
N LEU A 24 -3.57 0.58 12.42
CA LEU A 24 -3.84 0.11 13.77
C LEU A 24 -2.58 -0.38 14.49
N LEU A 25 -1.66 -1.07 13.80
CA LEU A 25 -0.35 -1.44 14.35
C LEU A 25 0.47 -0.20 14.76
N LEU A 26 0.52 0.79 13.87
CA LEU A 26 1.21 2.06 14.17
C LEU A 26 0.60 2.76 15.40
N LEU A 27 -0.73 2.77 15.53
CA LEU A 27 -1.40 3.37 16.68
C LEU A 27 -1.22 2.58 17.99
N LEU A 28 -0.93 1.29 17.91
CA LEU A 28 -0.57 0.49 19.08
C LEU A 28 0.83 0.86 19.58
N ASP A 29 1.75 1.27 18.71
CA ASP A 29 3.10 1.73 19.10
C ASP A 29 3.07 3.07 19.85
N PHE A 30 2.07 3.92 19.58
CA PHE A 30 1.92 5.21 20.26
C PHE A 30 1.33 5.12 21.68
N GLY A 31 0.81 3.96 22.09
CA GLY A 31 0.21 3.79 23.42
C GLY A 31 -0.86 4.85 23.73
N GLU A 32 -0.80 5.48 24.91
CA GLU A 32 -1.78 6.50 25.33
C GLU A 32 -1.47 7.92 24.84
N ALA A 33 -0.38 8.11 24.08
CA ALA A 33 0.00 9.44 23.61
C ALA A 33 -0.98 9.97 22.55
N TYR A 34 -1.15 11.30 22.50
CA TYR A 34 -1.87 12.02 21.44
C TYR A 34 -3.30 11.51 21.14
N GLY A 35 -4.03 11.03 22.16
CA GLY A 35 -5.37 10.47 21.99
C GLY A 35 -5.39 9.10 21.32
N GLY A 36 -4.34 8.29 21.51
CA GLY A 36 -4.18 6.98 20.87
C GLY A 36 -5.36 6.03 21.09
N ALA A 37 -5.97 6.01 22.30
CA ALA A 37 -7.12 5.15 22.59
C ALA A 37 -8.33 5.44 21.70
N ASN A 38 -8.71 6.72 21.55
CA ASN A 38 -9.78 7.14 20.65
C ASN A 38 -9.45 6.83 19.18
N LYS A 39 -8.22 7.13 18.75
CA LYS A 39 -7.79 6.86 17.36
C LYS A 39 -7.87 5.37 17.03
N ARG A 40 -7.36 4.51 17.91
CA ARG A 40 -7.48 3.05 17.77
C ARG A 40 -8.93 2.59 17.71
N TYR A 41 -9.79 3.17 18.54
CA TYR A 41 -11.22 2.84 18.54
C TYR A 41 -11.91 3.18 17.22
N VAL A 42 -11.66 4.37 16.67
CA VAL A 42 -12.20 4.79 15.38
C VAL A 42 -11.67 3.92 14.24
N VAL A 43 -10.36 3.69 14.18
CA VAL A 43 -9.72 2.83 13.17
C VAL A 43 -10.25 1.40 13.24
N ALA A 44 -10.38 0.83 14.44
CA ALA A 44 -10.94 -0.50 14.62
C ALA A 44 -12.40 -0.57 14.14
N THR A 45 -13.21 0.45 14.42
CA THR A 45 -14.60 0.52 13.97
C THR A 45 -14.69 0.52 12.43
N GLU A 46 -13.89 1.34 11.74
CA GLU A 46 -13.85 1.35 10.28
C GLU A 46 -13.35 0.02 9.71
N LEU A 47 -12.30 -0.56 10.31
CA LEU A 47 -11.79 -1.87 9.90
C LEU A 47 -12.86 -2.96 10.08
N HIS A 48 -13.64 -2.91 11.15
CA HIS A 48 -14.76 -3.83 11.37
C HIS A 48 -15.78 -3.77 10.23
N GLU A 49 -16.18 -2.57 9.81
CA GLU A 49 -17.12 -2.35 8.71
C GLU A 49 -16.58 -2.91 7.38
N ILE A 50 -15.30 -2.69 7.07
CA ILE A 50 -14.67 -3.23 5.85
C ILE A 50 -14.68 -4.76 5.87
N LEU A 51 -14.27 -5.38 6.99
CA LEU A 51 -14.23 -6.83 7.13
C LEU A 51 -15.62 -7.47 7.02
N GLN A 52 -16.67 -6.74 7.43
CA GLN A 52 -18.05 -7.18 7.31
C GLN A 52 -18.58 -7.20 5.88
N VAL A 53 -18.00 -6.44 4.95
CA VAL A 53 -18.55 -6.29 3.58
C VAL A 53 -17.68 -6.94 2.52
N ASP A 54 -16.36 -6.97 2.70
CA ASP A 54 -15.42 -7.46 1.70
C ASP A 54 -15.67 -8.96 1.38
N PRO A 55 -15.99 -9.32 0.12
CA PRO A 55 -16.26 -10.70 -0.26
C PRO A 55 -15.03 -11.61 -0.21
N ILE A 56 -13.81 -11.06 -0.32
CA ILE A 56 -12.58 -11.84 -0.41
C ILE A 56 -12.20 -12.38 0.98
N VAL A 57 -12.24 -11.53 2.02
CA VAL A 57 -11.94 -11.95 3.40
C VAL A 57 -13.00 -12.87 4.01
N LYS A 58 -14.14 -13.03 3.34
CA LYS A 58 -15.20 -13.99 3.71
C LYS A 58 -15.04 -15.35 3.06
N THR A 59 -14.08 -15.52 2.14
CA THR A 59 -13.78 -16.82 1.57
C THR A 59 -13.18 -17.76 2.62
N PRO A 60 -13.25 -19.09 2.43
CA PRO A 60 -12.71 -20.07 3.39
C PRO A 60 -11.22 -19.87 3.73
N GLU A 61 -10.44 -19.28 2.82
CA GLU A 61 -9.01 -18.98 3.05
C GLU A 61 -8.78 -18.01 4.22
N PHE A 62 -9.73 -17.09 4.45
CA PHE A 62 -9.60 -16.01 5.44
C PHE A 62 -10.56 -16.17 6.62
N GLU A 63 -11.65 -16.93 6.46
CA GLU A 63 -12.79 -16.97 7.39
C GLU A 63 -12.39 -17.00 8.87
N LYS A 64 -11.49 -17.93 9.26
CA LYS A 64 -11.07 -18.08 10.65
C LYS A 64 -10.38 -16.84 11.20
N LEU A 65 -9.49 -16.21 10.43
CA LEU A 65 -8.76 -15.01 10.87
C LEU A 65 -9.68 -13.80 10.85
N THR A 66 -10.51 -13.66 9.83
CA THR A 66 -11.52 -12.58 9.72
C THR A 66 -12.48 -12.59 10.91
N GLN A 67 -12.95 -13.76 11.36
CA GLN A 67 -13.83 -13.86 12.53
C GLN A 67 -13.15 -13.39 13.83
N LYS A 68 -11.87 -13.71 14.02
CA LYS A 68 -11.11 -13.20 15.17
C LYS A 68 -10.94 -11.69 15.08
N MET A 69 -10.59 -11.18 13.90
CA MET A 69 -10.44 -9.74 13.69
C MET A 69 -11.75 -9.00 13.95
N LEU A 70 -12.87 -9.48 13.42
CA LEU A 70 -14.20 -8.92 13.69
C LEU A 70 -14.52 -8.86 15.18
N ALA A 71 -14.17 -9.89 15.96
CA ALA A 71 -14.37 -9.89 17.41
C ALA A 71 -13.50 -8.87 18.15
N LEU A 72 -12.27 -8.65 17.68
CA LEU A 72 -11.31 -7.72 18.29
C LEU A 72 -11.58 -6.27 17.89
N THR A 73 -12.15 -6.03 16.71
CA THR A 73 -12.47 -4.70 16.19
C THR A 73 -13.90 -4.26 16.46
N LEU A 74 -14.72 -5.11 17.08
CA LEU A 74 -16.11 -4.80 17.41
C LEU A 74 -16.19 -3.53 18.28
N PRO A 75 -16.94 -2.50 17.85
CA PRO A 75 -17.18 -1.31 18.66
C PRO A 75 -17.88 -1.68 19.99
N ASN A 76 -17.57 -0.94 21.06
CA ASN A 76 -18.17 -1.18 22.37
C ASN A 76 -19.09 0.00 22.74
N GLU A 77 -20.35 -0.30 23.04
CA GLU A 77 -21.37 0.69 23.43
C GLU A 77 -21.02 1.46 24.72
N GLN A 78 -20.17 0.88 25.57
CA GLN A 78 -19.70 1.51 26.80
C GLN A 78 -18.55 2.52 26.57
N GLY A 79 -18.03 2.61 25.33
CA GLY A 79 -17.03 3.59 24.91
C GLY A 79 -15.66 2.99 24.58
N GLU A 80 -14.75 3.85 24.10
CA GLU A 80 -13.43 3.47 23.60
C GLU A 80 -12.55 2.72 24.62
N SER A 81 -12.65 3.05 25.91
CA SER A 81 -11.86 2.43 26.97
C SER A 81 -12.23 0.97 27.22
N GLU A 82 -13.45 0.60 26.87
CA GLU A 82 -14.01 -0.74 27.05
C GLU A 82 -13.86 -1.60 25.78
N ALA A 83 -13.45 -1.00 24.66
CA ALA A 83 -13.25 -1.72 23.41
C ALA A 83 -12.04 -2.67 23.46
N SER A 84 -12.17 -3.84 22.84
CA SER A 84 -11.13 -4.88 22.81
C SER A 84 -9.79 -4.37 22.28
N VAL A 85 -9.83 -3.45 21.31
CA VAL A 85 -8.64 -2.80 20.73
C VAL A 85 -7.77 -2.07 21.78
N ASN A 86 -8.38 -1.55 22.85
CA ASN A 86 -7.68 -0.86 23.93
C ASN A 86 -7.43 -1.76 25.15
N LYS A 87 -8.29 -2.75 25.39
CA LYS A 87 -8.14 -3.67 26.54
C LYS A 87 -7.18 -4.83 26.30
N SER A 88 -7.00 -5.22 25.04
CA SER A 88 -6.26 -6.43 24.67
C SER A 88 -5.19 -6.11 23.62
N THR A 89 -4.39 -5.06 23.84
CA THR A 89 -3.43 -4.51 22.87
C THR A 89 -2.44 -5.55 22.34
N GLU A 90 -1.87 -6.40 23.20
CA GLU A 90 -0.93 -7.45 22.79
C GLU A 90 -1.58 -8.54 21.95
N LEU A 91 -2.80 -8.94 22.31
CA LEU A 91 -3.58 -9.90 21.54
C LEU A 91 -3.98 -9.30 20.18
N MET A 92 -4.38 -8.03 20.17
CA MET A 92 -4.70 -7.27 18.96
C MET A 92 -3.48 -7.21 18.04
N ARG A 93 -2.31 -6.82 18.56
CA ARG A 93 -1.05 -6.77 17.79
C ARG A 93 -0.73 -8.12 17.16
N SER A 94 -0.70 -9.19 17.96
CA SER A 94 -0.38 -10.53 17.49
C SER A 94 -1.32 -11.00 16.37
N HIS A 95 -2.63 -10.72 16.50
CA HIS A 95 -3.59 -11.08 15.45
C HIS A 95 -3.54 -10.20 14.22
N ILE A 96 -3.28 -8.90 14.36
CA ILE A 96 -3.09 -8.04 13.20
C ILE A 96 -1.85 -8.47 12.41
N GLU A 97 -0.74 -8.78 13.08
CA GLU A 97 0.49 -9.26 12.41
C GLU A 97 0.24 -10.56 11.65
N GLU A 98 -0.39 -11.56 12.29
CA GLU A 98 -0.79 -12.83 11.64
C GLU A 98 -1.70 -12.57 10.44
N TYR A 99 -2.72 -11.73 10.62
CA TYR A 99 -3.71 -11.45 9.58
C TYR A 99 -3.13 -10.66 8.41
N LEU A 100 -2.28 -9.67 8.68
CA LEU A 100 -1.64 -8.85 7.67
C LEU A 100 -0.68 -9.68 6.80
N THR A 101 0.09 -10.59 7.41
CA THR A 101 0.92 -11.55 6.65
C THR A 101 0.04 -12.38 5.72
N HIS A 102 -1.04 -12.97 6.25
CA HIS A 102 -1.94 -13.81 5.45
C HIS A 102 -2.64 -13.04 4.32
N LEU A 103 -3.05 -11.79 4.58
CA LEU A 103 -3.62 -10.90 3.56
C LEU A 103 -2.59 -10.61 2.45
N ASN A 104 -1.38 -10.21 2.81
CA ASN A 104 -0.34 -9.88 1.83
C ASN A 104 0.04 -11.07 0.94
N GLU A 105 0.05 -12.29 1.49
CA GLU A 105 0.42 -13.50 0.75
C GLU A 105 -0.70 -14.01 -0.17
N HIS A 106 -1.96 -13.92 0.26
CA HIS A 106 -3.04 -14.66 -0.39
C HIS A 106 -4.14 -13.79 -0.99
N TYR A 107 -4.35 -12.56 -0.53
CA TYR A 107 -5.58 -11.80 -0.83
C TYR A 107 -5.81 -11.61 -2.33
N ILE A 108 -4.78 -11.15 -3.06
CA ILE A 108 -4.88 -10.92 -4.51
C ILE A 108 -5.17 -12.21 -5.26
N LYS A 109 -4.50 -13.30 -4.91
CA LYS A 109 -4.69 -14.60 -5.56
C LYS A 109 -6.09 -15.14 -5.34
N VAL A 110 -6.57 -15.10 -4.11
CA VAL A 110 -7.91 -15.54 -3.74
C VAL A 110 -8.97 -14.67 -4.41
N GLY A 111 -8.77 -13.35 -4.40
CA GLY A 111 -9.65 -12.39 -5.07
C GLY A 111 -9.77 -12.66 -6.57
N LEU A 112 -8.66 -12.84 -7.27
CA LEU A 112 -8.65 -13.19 -8.69
C LEU A 112 -9.34 -14.55 -8.94
N ASN A 113 -9.07 -15.58 -8.13
CA ASN A 113 -9.79 -16.86 -8.26
C ASN A 113 -11.31 -16.71 -8.02
N HIS A 114 -11.72 -15.88 -7.06
CA HIS A 114 -13.12 -15.61 -6.78
C HIS A 114 -13.79 -14.88 -7.94
N LEU A 115 -13.16 -13.81 -8.46
CA LEU A 115 -13.67 -13.07 -9.61
C LEU A 115 -13.74 -13.95 -10.87
N GLU A 116 -12.75 -14.81 -11.11
CA GLU A 116 -12.75 -15.80 -12.19
C GLU A 116 -13.98 -16.71 -12.10
N SER A 117 -14.29 -17.22 -10.90
CA SER A 117 -15.46 -18.09 -10.70
C SER A 117 -16.77 -17.37 -11.01
N LEU A 118 -16.86 -16.06 -10.75
CA LEU A 118 -18.04 -15.26 -11.10
C LEU A 118 -18.12 -15.04 -12.61
N LEU A 119 -17.03 -14.61 -13.25
CA LEU A 119 -16.98 -14.23 -14.66
C LEU A 119 -17.25 -15.40 -15.62
N PHE A 120 -16.85 -16.61 -15.26
CA PHE A 120 -16.94 -17.79 -16.13
C PHE A 120 -17.97 -18.83 -15.66
N SER A 121 -18.77 -18.49 -14.65
CA SER A 121 -19.94 -19.30 -14.27
C SER A 121 -21.08 -19.13 -15.27
N GLU A 122 -22.03 -20.08 -15.28
CA GLU A 122 -23.28 -19.90 -16.02
C GLU A 122 -24.02 -18.68 -15.47
N VAL A 123 -24.38 -17.75 -16.37
CA VAL A 123 -25.03 -16.49 -15.98
C VAL A 123 -26.37 -16.80 -15.30
N PRO A 124 -26.56 -16.39 -14.03
CA PRO A 124 -27.82 -16.61 -13.34
C PRO A 124 -28.99 -15.87 -14.01
N VAL A 125 -30.21 -16.33 -13.72
CA VAL A 125 -31.45 -15.70 -14.21
C VAL A 125 -31.58 -14.23 -13.76
N ASP A 126 -31.00 -13.87 -12.60
CA ASP A 126 -30.86 -12.48 -12.15
C ASP A 126 -29.48 -11.92 -12.51
N SER A 127 -29.39 -11.28 -13.69
CA SER A 127 -28.15 -10.70 -14.19
C SER A 127 -27.66 -9.49 -13.39
N ASN A 128 -28.55 -8.81 -12.64
CA ASN A 128 -28.20 -7.56 -11.95
C ASN A 128 -27.47 -7.83 -10.63
N ASP A 129 -27.96 -8.79 -9.82
CA ASP A 129 -27.27 -9.20 -8.59
C ASP A 129 -25.90 -9.80 -8.91
N HIS A 130 -25.82 -10.62 -9.97
CA HIS A 130 -24.56 -11.20 -10.41
C HIS A 130 -23.55 -10.13 -10.87
N LEU A 131 -23.99 -9.12 -11.63
CA LEU A 131 -23.14 -8.01 -12.02
C LEU A 131 -22.62 -7.21 -10.81
N LYS A 132 -23.46 -6.99 -9.79
CA LYS A 132 -23.03 -6.33 -8.54
C LYS A 132 -21.92 -7.12 -7.84
N LYS A 133 -22.03 -8.44 -7.76
CA LYS A 133 -20.99 -9.30 -7.18
C LYS A 133 -19.67 -9.19 -7.94
N ILE A 134 -19.71 -9.19 -9.27
CA ILE A 134 -18.52 -8.96 -10.11
C ILE A 134 -17.90 -7.59 -9.82
N LEU A 135 -18.72 -6.54 -9.75
CA LEU A 135 -18.26 -5.18 -9.48
C LEU A 135 -17.59 -5.10 -8.10
N THR A 136 -18.26 -5.58 -7.05
CA THR A 136 -17.71 -5.57 -5.69
C THR A 136 -16.42 -6.38 -5.59
N ALA A 137 -16.35 -7.57 -6.20
CA ALA A 137 -15.11 -8.34 -6.22
C ALA A 137 -13.97 -7.61 -6.96
N THR A 138 -14.29 -6.92 -8.06
CA THR A 138 -13.32 -6.12 -8.81
C THR A 138 -12.81 -4.93 -7.98
N GLU A 139 -13.71 -4.21 -7.31
CA GLU A 139 -13.38 -3.09 -6.43
C GLU A 139 -12.49 -3.53 -5.27
N SER A 140 -12.80 -4.65 -4.61
CA SER A 140 -11.97 -5.25 -3.56
C SER A 140 -10.56 -5.62 -4.05
N ILE A 141 -10.44 -6.22 -5.26
CA ILE A 141 -9.12 -6.53 -5.82
C ILE A 141 -8.34 -5.26 -6.12
N VAL A 142 -8.99 -4.26 -6.73
CA VAL A 142 -8.35 -2.97 -7.05
C VAL A 142 -7.86 -2.26 -5.80
N SER A 143 -8.69 -2.17 -4.75
CA SER A 143 -8.29 -1.56 -3.48
C SER A 143 -7.17 -2.35 -2.79
N GLY A 144 -7.21 -3.69 -2.85
CA GLY A 144 -6.14 -4.54 -2.36
C GLY A 144 -4.81 -4.37 -3.11
N LEU A 145 -4.85 -4.20 -4.43
CA LEU A 145 -3.65 -3.93 -5.24
C LEU A 145 -3.04 -2.57 -4.89
N ILE A 146 -3.86 -1.54 -4.69
CA ILE A 146 -3.42 -0.21 -4.27
C ILE A 146 -2.82 -0.26 -2.87
N ALA A 147 -3.48 -0.95 -1.93
CA ALA A 147 -2.97 -1.18 -0.58
C ALA A 147 -1.63 -1.94 -0.57
N SER A 148 -1.38 -2.77 -1.58
CA SER A 148 -0.12 -3.48 -1.79
C SER A 148 0.93 -2.65 -2.54
N GLY A 149 0.66 -1.36 -2.83
CA GLY A 149 1.60 -0.43 -3.43
C GLY A 149 1.52 -0.25 -4.95
N LEU A 150 0.53 -0.82 -5.64
CA LEU A 150 0.32 -0.53 -7.07
C LEU A 150 -0.32 0.84 -7.27
N SER A 151 0.16 1.58 -8.26
CA SER A 151 -0.42 2.87 -8.62
C SER A 151 -1.65 2.73 -9.51
N MET A 152 -2.55 3.73 -9.45
CA MET A 152 -3.70 3.82 -10.36
C MET A 152 -3.30 3.84 -11.85
N ASN A 153 -2.13 4.39 -12.17
CA ASN A 153 -1.61 4.42 -13.54
C ASN A 153 -1.25 3.00 -14.03
N GLU A 154 -0.66 2.18 -13.17
CA GLU A 154 -0.37 0.77 -13.50
C GLU A 154 -1.64 -0.03 -13.70
N LEU A 155 -2.62 0.13 -12.81
CA LEU A 155 -3.92 -0.53 -12.94
C LEU A 155 -4.65 -0.09 -14.23
N HIS A 156 -4.59 1.20 -14.57
CA HIS A 156 -5.12 1.70 -15.84
C HIS A 156 -4.40 1.06 -17.04
N ASN A 157 -3.07 0.91 -16.98
CA ASN A 157 -2.31 0.27 -18.04
C ASN A 157 -2.67 -1.20 -18.21
N TYR A 158 -2.86 -1.96 -17.12
CA TYR A 158 -3.36 -3.33 -17.20
C TYR A 158 -4.74 -3.38 -17.84
N TYR A 159 -5.68 -2.53 -17.42
CA TYR A 159 -6.99 -2.46 -18.04
C TYR A 159 -6.91 -2.15 -19.55
N ARG A 160 -6.15 -1.12 -19.92
CA ARG A 160 -6.04 -0.62 -21.31
C ARG A 160 -5.30 -1.58 -22.25
N HIS A 161 -4.21 -2.17 -21.77
CA HIS A 161 -3.27 -2.91 -22.62
C HIS A 161 -3.36 -4.43 -22.48
N VAL A 162 -3.97 -4.94 -21.40
CA VAL A 162 -4.24 -6.37 -21.22
C VAL A 162 -5.70 -6.68 -21.49
N LEU A 163 -6.63 -6.12 -20.71
CA LEU A 163 -8.04 -6.55 -20.77
C LEU A 163 -8.79 -6.03 -21.99
N THR A 164 -8.54 -4.79 -22.43
CA THR A 164 -9.29 -4.15 -23.52
C THR A 164 -8.56 -4.15 -24.86
N LYS A 165 -7.28 -4.54 -24.89
CA LYS A 165 -6.57 -4.71 -26.16
C LYS A 165 -7.16 -5.91 -26.89
N PHE A 166 -7.72 -5.67 -28.08
CA PHE A 166 -8.21 -6.73 -28.96
C PHE A 166 -7.13 -6.99 -30.00
N VAL A 167 -6.24 -7.92 -29.70
CA VAL A 167 -5.30 -8.48 -30.67
C VAL A 167 -5.87 -9.81 -31.15
N ASP A 168 -6.00 -9.98 -32.45
CA ASP A 168 -6.21 -11.29 -33.11
C ASP A 168 -7.37 -12.16 -32.58
N ASN A 169 -8.52 -11.55 -32.22
CA ASN A 169 -9.70 -12.26 -31.69
C ASN A 169 -9.44 -13.10 -30.42
N GLU A 170 -8.45 -12.73 -29.61
CA GLU A 170 -8.18 -13.41 -28.34
C GLU A 170 -9.42 -13.38 -27.42
N PRO A 171 -9.87 -14.52 -26.86
CA PRO A 171 -11.01 -14.56 -25.97
C PRO A 171 -10.72 -13.84 -24.66
N PHE A 172 -11.74 -13.25 -24.04
CA PHE A 172 -11.61 -12.55 -22.75
C PHE A 172 -10.99 -13.45 -21.65
N SER A 173 -11.30 -14.74 -21.66
CA SER A 173 -10.71 -15.70 -20.72
C SER A 173 -9.19 -15.78 -20.81
N ALA A 174 -8.60 -15.77 -22.01
CA ALA A 174 -7.14 -15.79 -22.16
C ALA A 174 -6.50 -14.49 -21.66
N ARG A 175 -7.08 -13.33 -21.99
CA ARG A 175 -6.64 -12.02 -21.47
C ARG A 175 -6.74 -11.93 -19.95
N TYR A 176 -7.78 -12.50 -19.35
CA TYR A 176 -7.94 -12.59 -17.91
C TYR A 176 -6.86 -13.48 -17.27
N GLN A 177 -6.55 -14.65 -17.85
CA GLN A 177 -5.46 -15.50 -17.37
C GLN A 177 -4.10 -14.79 -17.43
N TYR A 178 -3.84 -14.06 -18.52
CA TYR A 178 -2.62 -13.28 -18.65
C TYR A 178 -2.54 -12.18 -17.58
N LEU A 179 -3.63 -11.43 -17.36
CA LEU A 179 -3.69 -10.45 -16.27
C LEU A 179 -3.39 -11.08 -14.92
N LYS A 180 -4.03 -12.22 -14.62
CA LYS A 180 -3.84 -12.96 -13.39
C LYS A 180 -2.37 -13.40 -13.21
N ALA A 181 -1.74 -13.90 -14.26
CA ALA A 181 -0.33 -14.28 -14.23
C ALA A 181 0.58 -13.08 -13.92
N VAL A 182 0.33 -11.93 -14.56
CA VAL A 182 1.12 -10.70 -14.35
C VAL A 182 0.95 -10.14 -12.94
N LEU A 183 -0.28 -10.11 -12.40
CA LEU A 183 -0.54 -9.58 -11.06
C LEU A 183 -0.01 -10.49 -9.92
N LEU A 184 0.13 -11.78 -10.20
CA LEU A 184 0.66 -12.79 -9.28
C LEU A 184 2.16 -13.05 -9.47
N GLU A 185 2.82 -12.32 -10.36
CA GLU A 185 4.28 -12.39 -10.49
C GLU A 185 4.93 -11.90 -9.18
N ASP A 186 5.94 -12.64 -8.73
CA ASP A 186 6.69 -12.30 -7.53
C ASP A 186 7.45 -10.98 -7.72
N SER A 187 7.61 -10.23 -6.63
CA SER A 187 8.44 -9.04 -6.63
C SER A 187 9.89 -9.39 -6.96
N LYS A 188 10.54 -8.50 -7.72
CA LYS A 188 11.93 -8.61 -8.14
C LYS A 188 12.71 -7.41 -7.62
N ASP A 189 14.01 -7.62 -7.42
CA ASP A 189 14.92 -6.55 -7.07
C ASP A 189 15.23 -5.71 -8.31
N TYR A 190 14.95 -4.42 -8.22
CA TYR A 190 15.30 -3.42 -9.21
C TYR A 190 16.34 -2.47 -8.64
N LEU A 191 17.49 -2.37 -9.29
CA LEU A 191 18.42 -1.27 -9.06
C LEU A 191 17.88 -0.02 -9.77
N ILE A 192 17.47 0.97 -8.98
CA ILE A 192 16.99 2.26 -9.48
C ILE A 192 18.07 3.30 -9.26
N GLU A 193 18.38 4.06 -10.31
CA GLU A 193 19.32 5.18 -10.28
C GLU A 193 18.57 6.47 -10.63
N LEU A 194 18.53 7.41 -9.68
CA LEU A 194 17.91 8.71 -9.84
C LEU A 194 19.00 9.79 -9.90
N THR A 195 18.89 10.70 -10.87
CA THR A 195 19.82 11.84 -10.95
C THR A 195 19.30 12.99 -10.10
N VAL A 196 20.10 13.44 -9.13
CA VAL A 196 19.80 14.58 -8.27
C VAL A 196 20.51 15.82 -8.80
N THR A 197 19.72 16.75 -9.33
CA THR A 197 20.20 18.03 -9.87
C THR A 197 20.02 19.15 -8.84
N ASN A 198 20.76 19.08 -7.72
CA ASN A 198 20.74 20.16 -6.72
C ASN A 198 22.15 20.68 -6.46
N ARG A 199 22.44 21.89 -6.95
CA ARG A 199 23.79 22.48 -6.86
C ARG A 199 24.23 22.74 -5.43
N GLU A 200 23.33 23.23 -4.57
CA GLU A 200 23.65 23.54 -3.17
C GLU A 200 23.97 22.27 -2.38
N LEU A 201 23.18 21.21 -2.58
CA LEU A 201 23.43 19.90 -1.97
C LEU A 201 24.76 19.32 -2.46
N THR A 202 25.02 19.36 -3.77
CA THR A 202 26.29 18.88 -4.35
C THR A 202 27.48 19.67 -3.82
N GLU A 203 27.39 20.99 -3.65
CA GLU A 203 28.45 21.82 -3.09
C GLU A 203 28.70 21.52 -1.60
N ARG A 204 27.66 21.24 -0.81
CA ARG A 204 27.82 20.94 0.63
C ARG A 204 28.31 19.52 0.90
N LEU A 205 28.01 18.58 0.01
CA LEU A 205 28.60 17.24 -0.01
C LEU A 205 30.00 17.24 -0.68
N ALA A 206 30.76 18.35 -0.65
CA ALA A 206 32.04 18.48 -1.34
C ALA A 206 33.16 17.54 -0.87
N GLN A 207 33.11 17.01 0.35
CA GLN A 207 34.24 16.27 0.94
C GLN A 207 34.15 14.74 0.83
N GLY A 208 33.36 14.21 -0.09
CA GLY A 208 33.23 12.76 -0.30
C GLY A 208 32.86 12.40 -1.75
N THR A 209 32.99 11.13 -2.07
CA THR A 209 32.62 10.55 -3.37
C THR A 209 31.37 9.68 -3.29
N GLU A 210 31.02 9.21 -2.09
CA GLU A 210 29.92 8.30 -1.82
C GLU A 210 29.39 8.53 -0.39
N TRP A 211 28.06 8.51 -0.24
CA TRP A 211 27.37 8.60 1.04
C TRP A 211 26.25 7.57 1.09
N VAL A 212 26.11 6.89 2.23
CA VAL A 212 25.12 5.82 2.42
C VAL A 212 24.12 6.25 3.49
N PHE A 213 22.84 6.20 3.14
CA PHE A 213 21.69 6.51 3.99
C PHE A 213 20.76 5.30 4.04
N GLY A 214 20.99 4.40 4.99
CA GLY A 214 20.27 3.12 5.03
C GLY A 214 20.56 2.29 3.78
N SER A 215 19.53 2.01 2.98
CA SER A 215 19.61 1.29 1.70
C SER A 215 19.94 2.18 0.51
N LEU A 216 19.87 3.51 0.64
CA LEU A 216 20.10 4.46 -0.44
C LEU A 216 21.55 4.93 -0.44
N THR A 217 22.16 4.98 -1.62
CA THR A 217 23.53 5.45 -1.82
C THR A 217 23.55 6.67 -2.74
N LEU A 218 24.15 7.77 -2.29
CA LEU A 218 24.43 8.94 -3.12
C LEU A 218 25.88 8.90 -3.60
N LYS A 219 26.12 9.03 -4.90
CA LYS A 219 27.46 9.08 -5.51
C LYS A 219 27.62 10.29 -6.41
N ARG A 220 28.83 10.85 -6.50
CA ARG A 220 29.14 11.82 -7.54
C ARG A 220 29.25 11.13 -8.89
N THR A 221 28.78 11.78 -9.95
CA THR A 221 29.05 11.29 -11.31
C THR A 221 30.49 11.58 -11.70
N GLU A 222 31.19 10.61 -12.29
CA GLU A 222 32.57 10.78 -12.75
C GLU A 222 32.69 11.81 -13.88
N GLU A 223 31.62 11.99 -14.67
CA GLU A 223 31.60 12.87 -15.84
C GLU A 223 31.11 14.31 -15.54
N ASN A 224 30.42 14.55 -14.42
CA ASN A 224 29.80 15.85 -14.14
C ASN A 224 29.71 16.14 -12.63
N ASP A 225 30.64 16.92 -12.11
CA ASP A 225 30.80 17.22 -10.67
C ASP A 225 29.65 18.05 -10.04
N LYS A 226 28.57 18.28 -10.80
CA LYS A 226 27.38 19.05 -10.41
C LYS A 226 26.18 18.19 -10.04
N ASN A 227 26.15 16.93 -10.44
CA ASN A 227 25.03 16.02 -10.21
C ASN A 227 25.45 14.87 -9.28
N LEU A 228 24.49 14.40 -8.48
CA LEU A 228 24.62 13.19 -7.70
C LEU A 228 23.72 12.10 -8.32
N ILE A 229 24.15 10.85 -8.25
CA ILE A 229 23.31 9.68 -8.53
C ILE A 229 22.89 9.09 -7.19
N ALA A 230 21.58 8.98 -6.98
CA ALA A 230 21.00 8.19 -5.92
C ALA A 230 20.71 6.78 -6.46
N SER A 231 21.41 5.78 -5.93
CA SER A 231 21.19 4.38 -6.26
C SER A 231 20.54 3.67 -5.08
N VAL A 232 19.47 2.92 -5.35
CA VAL A 232 18.78 2.10 -4.36
C VAL A 232 18.26 0.82 -5.00
N THR A 233 18.35 -0.30 -4.28
CA THR A 233 17.72 -1.55 -4.69
C THR A 233 16.34 -1.66 -4.05
N ILE A 234 15.30 -1.76 -4.87
CA ILE A 234 13.91 -1.86 -4.42
C ILE A 234 13.33 -3.19 -4.87
N ASN A 235 12.77 -3.96 -3.93
CA ASN A 235 11.99 -5.14 -4.23
C ASN A 235 10.56 -4.72 -4.58
N ALA A 236 10.15 -4.88 -5.85
CA ALA A 236 8.82 -4.46 -6.31
C ALA A 236 8.27 -5.38 -7.39
N LYS A 237 6.97 -5.28 -7.68
CA LYS A 237 6.33 -6.02 -8.78
C LYS A 237 6.62 -5.44 -10.16
N SER A 238 6.94 -4.16 -10.25
CA SER A 238 7.19 -3.49 -11.53
C SER A 238 8.29 -2.44 -11.42
N ARG A 239 8.88 -2.07 -12.56
CA ARG A 239 9.83 -0.95 -12.65
C ARG A 239 9.19 0.39 -12.24
N ILE A 240 7.90 0.56 -12.49
CA ILE A 240 7.18 1.81 -12.17
C ILE A 240 7.02 1.92 -10.65
N SER A 241 6.53 0.88 -9.99
CA SER A 241 6.42 0.87 -8.53
C SER A 241 7.80 1.02 -7.86
N ALA A 242 8.83 0.33 -8.39
CA ALA A 242 10.20 0.48 -7.91
C ALA A 242 10.69 1.94 -8.00
N GLY A 243 10.43 2.60 -9.13
CA GLY A 243 10.80 4.00 -9.33
C GLY A 243 10.07 4.97 -8.39
N MET A 244 8.78 4.73 -8.13
CA MET A 244 8.01 5.53 -7.17
C MET A 244 8.54 5.39 -5.74
N GLN A 245 8.74 4.15 -5.27
CA GLN A 245 9.30 3.87 -3.94
C GLN A 245 10.72 4.43 -3.79
N ALA A 246 11.58 4.29 -4.81
CA ALA A 246 12.90 4.90 -4.81
C ALA A 246 12.84 6.44 -4.68
N ASN A 247 11.87 7.07 -5.34
CA ASN A 247 11.69 8.52 -5.27
C ASN A 247 11.16 8.98 -3.90
N GLU A 248 10.28 8.22 -3.26
CA GLU A 248 9.82 8.48 -1.88
C GLU A 248 10.98 8.35 -0.88
N GLN A 249 11.76 7.26 -0.94
CA GLN A 249 12.95 7.09 -0.08
C GLN A 249 13.97 8.21 -0.30
N LEU A 250 14.19 8.63 -1.56
CA LEU A 250 15.04 9.78 -1.83
C LEU A 250 14.48 11.06 -1.20
N GLY A 251 13.18 11.29 -1.27
CA GLY A 251 12.51 12.42 -0.63
C GLY A 251 12.74 12.46 0.88
N GLU A 252 12.56 11.34 1.58
CA GLU A 252 12.79 11.24 3.03
C GLU A 252 14.25 11.53 3.41
N VAL A 253 15.22 11.00 2.64
CA VAL A 253 16.64 11.27 2.84
C VAL A 253 16.95 12.75 2.62
N LEU A 254 16.41 13.33 1.56
CA LEU A 254 16.58 14.75 1.23
C LEU A 254 15.99 15.65 2.32
N ASP A 255 14.81 15.34 2.82
CA ASP A 255 14.18 16.06 3.92
C ASP A 255 15.03 15.95 5.20
N ALA A 256 15.49 14.76 5.56
CA ALA A 256 16.40 14.58 6.70
C ALA A 256 17.70 15.38 6.56
N LEU A 257 18.27 15.44 5.35
CA LEU A 257 19.44 16.26 5.05
C LEU A 257 19.16 17.75 5.16
N SER A 258 17.97 18.22 4.81
CA SER A 258 17.58 19.63 4.96
C SER A 258 17.53 20.06 6.43
N PHE A 259 17.15 19.16 7.36
CA PHE A 259 17.21 19.42 8.79
C PHE A 259 18.63 19.39 9.34
N ALA A 260 19.44 18.44 8.88
CA ALA A 260 20.84 18.31 9.31
C ALA A 260 21.73 19.44 8.77
N ILE A 261 21.34 20.06 7.64
CA ILE A 261 22.11 21.09 6.95
C ILE A 261 21.24 22.35 6.79
N PRO A 262 21.42 23.38 7.65
CA PRO A 262 20.58 24.58 7.61
C PRO A 262 20.61 25.29 6.24
N ASN A 263 19.41 25.67 5.77
CA ASN A 263 19.13 26.50 4.57
C ASN A 263 19.21 25.84 3.18
N ILE A 264 19.07 24.51 3.03
CA ILE A 264 19.00 23.90 1.69
C ILE A 264 17.58 24.00 1.11
N ASN A 265 17.45 24.59 -0.09
CA ASN A 265 16.24 24.45 -0.93
C ASN A 265 16.38 23.24 -1.86
N LEU A 266 15.57 22.20 -1.65
CA LEU A 266 15.60 20.96 -2.44
C LEU A 266 14.50 20.97 -3.52
N SER A 267 14.88 20.79 -4.77
CA SER A 267 13.96 20.55 -5.89
C SER A 267 14.28 19.22 -6.56
N ILE A 268 13.27 18.35 -6.66
CA ILE A 268 13.36 17.05 -7.33
C ILE A 268 12.73 17.21 -8.71
N ASN A 269 13.52 17.10 -9.78
CA ASN A 269 13.01 17.11 -11.15
C ASN A 269 12.74 15.66 -11.59
N LYS A 270 11.48 15.36 -11.91
CA LYS A 270 11.08 14.05 -12.47
C LYS A 270 11.42 14.00 -13.96
N TYR A 271 12.20 13.01 -14.37
CA TYR A 271 12.25 12.55 -15.76
C TYR A 271 11.60 11.17 -15.81
N ILE A 272 10.51 11.05 -16.59
CA ILE A 272 9.83 9.79 -16.93
C ILE A 272 10.57 9.14 -18.10
#